data_AF-A0A1I2ZA36-F1
#
_entry.id   AF-A0A1I2ZA36-F1
#
_cell.length_a   1.000
_cell.length_b   1.000
_cell.length_c   1.000
_cell.angle_alpha   90.00
_cell.angle_beta   90.00
_cell.angle_gamma   90.00
#
_symmetry.space_group_name_H-M   'P 1'
#
loop_
_entity.id
_entity.type
_entity.pdbx_description
1 polymer ?
#
loop_
_entity_poly.entity_id
_entity_poly.type
_entity_poly.pdbx_seq_one_letter_code
_entity_poly.pdbx_strand_id
1 'polypeptide(L)'
;MKIKYLILSALCFSLTLSCKKTDKIDLPPPINLNSQKQATNPKNPYTVINMRKAFAKLLIGDVQLIRNDKASFVKGKVMFTEGKQALGINKQLNTEQSETITQNGITATHYYIKFIPRDEADYNKLKVDSNLVIYPFPLDNEIATYSGSYRDPEVAPGVPTYQYAAVPIAYVLPDVPYIKLEDLYLPNEQDKNSLVTVNGTGGSSYTVTVQQLVQQALCDGEGPIDPPVVSVTKANNENLNSSSQSLNSNRNIVQSSSYKLPVISLLPPPDEDPCDGSSSGGPYPPDDEFRNGENWRPNGRITLYDDVKKQTIGVEGIKVRARRWFTTYTGITDAAGYYAVDGWYTRPANYWLDFERYDFSVNDHHGGPREISGPKIEAAWNVDFTGYDKFCGEIFRAAHHYYYRDIQGLRRPPQNSFWETQVKLAAFDWYLNSDNGSMWAGRNDLLGSLIHIYHPQQNSMDTYATTIHELAHAVHWDMSDRVVGAALTNYGLTELRVCETWARGVQWVLTKMEYPEYVGGAPSADYTNIVIDMIDDEVPTYPNPGSNRGHNGALDQVEGYSIVQIQNALCNQTSWNGWKNNIKNLYINGTENNLDALFTNWGNF
;
A
#
# COMPACT_ATOMS: atom_id res chain seq x y z
N MET A 1 0.15 -46.29 -6.98
CA MET A 1 1.35 -46.55 -6.17
C MET A 1 2.18 -45.27 -6.02
N LYS A 2 1.67 -44.28 -5.29
CA LYS A 2 2.35 -43.02 -4.93
C LYS A 2 1.68 -42.46 -3.66
N ILE A 3 1.96 -43.10 -2.53
CA ILE A 3 1.70 -42.60 -1.17
C ILE A 3 2.89 -43.10 -0.37
N LYS A 4 3.94 -42.27 -0.20
CA LYS A 4 5.06 -42.51 0.74
C LYS A 4 6.09 -41.37 0.78
N TYR A 5 5.68 -40.10 0.84
CA TYR A 5 6.58 -39.00 1.26
C TYR A 5 5.83 -37.89 2.02
N LEU A 6 4.88 -38.28 2.87
CA LEU A 6 4.49 -37.49 4.04
C LEU A 6 5.22 -38.12 5.23
N ILE A 7 5.82 -37.32 6.11
CA ILE A 7 6.65 -37.72 7.28
C ILE A 7 8.16 -37.78 6.97
N LEU A 8 8.75 -36.62 6.65
CA LEU A 8 10.14 -36.33 7.01
C LEU A 8 10.38 -34.80 7.15
N SER A 9 9.43 -34.07 7.71
CA SER A 9 9.54 -32.62 7.96
C SER A 9 9.62 -32.25 9.44
N ALA A 10 9.80 -33.21 10.34
CA ALA A 10 9.69 -32.98 11.80
C ALA A 10 11.00 -33.12 12.60
N LEU A 11 12.14 -33.46 11.99
CA LEU A 11 13.40 -33.62 12.73
C LEU A 11 14.61 -33.08 11.94
N CYS A 12 14.77 -31.76 11.96
CA CYS A 12 16.09 -31.12 11.83
C CYS A 12 16.09 -29.88 12.73
N PHE A 13 16.05 -30.14 14.04
CA PHE A 13 16.32 -29.14 15.05
C PHE A 13 17.83 -28.88 15.09
N SER A 14 18.18 -27.60 15.08
CA SER A 14 19.43 -27.00 15.58
C SER A 14 20.75 -27.49 14.97
N LEU A 15 21.27 -26.71 14.02
CA LEU A 15 22.65 -26.18 14.00
C LEU A 15 22.80 -25.27 12.77
N THR A 16 22.32 -24.02 12.87
CA THR A 16 22.59 -22.98 11.88
C THR A 16 23.37 -21.86 12.54
N LEU A 17 24.63 -21.69 12.13
CA LEU A 17 25.38 -20.45 12.29
C LEU A 17 24.78 -19.43 11.31
N SER A 18 23.68 -18.80 11.75
CA SER A 18 23.20 -17.54 11.20
C SER A 18 24.26 -16.46 11.49
N CYS A 19 24.51 -15.54 10.57
CA CYS A 19 25.12 -14.24 10.89
C CYS A 19 24.20 -13.59 11.94
N LYS A 20 24.56 -13.77 13.21
CA LYS A 20 23.90 -13.15 14.35
C LYS A 20 24.60 -11.81 14.55
N LYS A 21 23.91 -10.72 14.27
CA LYS A 21 24.01 -9.55 15.14
C LYS A 21 22.83 -9.65 16.10
N THR A 22 23.11 -10.04 17.33
CA THR A 22 22.08 -10.23 18.36
C THR A 22 21.70 -8.88 18.92
N ASP A 23 20.54 -8.36 18.52
CA ASP A 23 19.89 -7.28 19.28
C ASP A 23 18.55 -7.80 19.82
N LYS A 24 18.48 -7.83 21.16
CA LYS A 24 17.20 -7.94 21.88
C LYS A 24 16.64 -6.53 21.94
N ILE A 25 15.45 -6.30 21.38
CA ILE A 25 14.80 -4.99 21.41
C ILE A 25 13.37 -5.17 21.93
N ASP A 26 13.03 -4.34 22.92
CA ASP A 26 11.71 -4.20 23.51
C ASP A 26 10.74 -3.58 22.49
N LEU A 27 9.56 -4.18 22.33
CA LEU A 27 8.54 -3.83 21.33
C LEU A 27 7.74 -2.59 21.77
N PRO A 28 7.74 -1.47 21.01
CA PRO A 28 6.69 -0.46 21.15
C PRO A 28 5.38 -0.95 20.49
N PRO A 29 4.20 -0.62 21.06
CA PRO A 29 2.93 -1.17 20.60
C PRO A 29 2.46 -0.55 19.27
N PRO A 30 1.71 -1.32 18.45
CA PRO A 30 1.07 -0.80 17.24
C PRO A 30 0.07 0.32 17.54
N ILE A 31 -0.15 1.21 16.55
CA ILE A 31 -1.09 2.33 16.66
C ILE A 31 -2.50 1.79 16.90
N ASN A 32 -3.06 2.06 18.09
CA ASN A 32 -4.40 1.67 18.45
C ASN A 32 -5.41 2.74 18.03
N LEU A 33 -6.02 2.56 16.85
CA LEU A 33 -7.06 3.44 16.32
C LEU A 33 -8.40 3.37 17.09
N ASN A 34 -8.54 2.50 18.11
CA ASN A 34 -9.76 2.46 18.92
C ASN A 34 -9.98 3.72 19.78
N SER A 35 -8.98 4.57 19.96
CA SER A 35 -9.12 5.83 20.73
C SER A 35 -9.81 6.95 19.95
N GLN A 36 -10.11 6.76 18.66
CA GLN A 36 -10.88 7.71 17.84
C GLN A 36 -12.15 7.10 17.25
N LYS A 37 -12.76 6.11 17.92
CA LYS A 37 -14.16 5.76 17.67
C LYS A 37 -15.02 6.97 18.05
N GLN A 38 -15.34 7.83 17.07
CA GLN A 38 -16.44 8.77 17.23
C GLN A 38 -17.69 7.96 17.57
N ALA A 39 -18.30 8.33 18.69
CA ALA A 39 -19.55 7.76 19.13
C ALA A 39 -20.62 8.05 18.07
N THR A 40 -21.43 7.02 17.76
CA THR A 40 -22.44 6.93 16.69
C THR A 40 -21.86 6.51 15.33
N ASN A 41 -21.89 5.20 15.04
CA ASN A 41 -21.54 4.71 13.71
C ASN A 41 -22.69 5.04 12.75
N PRO A 42 -22.51 5.89 11.72
CA PRO A 42 -23.54 6.13 10.74
C PRO A 42 -23.92 4.82 10.06
N LYS A 43 -25.22 4.59 9.81
CA LYS A 43 -25.66 3.37 9.13
C LYS A 43 -25.15 3.39 7.69
N ASN A 44 -24.51 2.32 7.24
CA ASN A 44 -24.07 2.14 5.85
C ASN A 44 -25.22 2.49 4.86
N PRO A 45 -25.16 3.60 4.12
CA PRO A 45 -26.26 4.07 3.29
C PRO A 45 -26.46 3.22 2.02
N TYR A 46 -25.43 2.46 1.61
CA TYR A 46 -25.41 1.68 0.38
C TYR A 46 -25.88 0.23 0.54
N THR A 47 -26.28 -0.20 1.74
CA THR A 47 -26.96 -1.50 1.87
C THR A 47 -28.22 -1.52 1.02
N VAL A 48 -28.55 -2.67 0.42
CA VAL A 48 -29.80 -2.83 -0.33
C VAL A 48 -31.01 -2.42 0.51
N ILE A 49 -30.99 -2.70 1.81
CA ILE A 49 -32.06 -2.31 2.75
C ILE A 49 -32.18 -0.80 2.86
N ASN A 50 -31.08 -0.07 3.04
CA ASN A 50 -31.12 1.38 3.22
C ASN A 50 -31.44 2.10 1.91
N MET A 51 -30.95 1.62 0.78
CA MET A 51 -31.35 2.13 -0.54
C MET A 51 -32.85 1.92 -0.81
N ARG A 52 -33.41 0.76 -0.43
CA ARG A 52 -34.87 0.51 -0.52
C ARG A 52 -35.68 1.45 0.36
N LYS A 53 -35.21 1.72 1.58
CA LYS A 53 -35.85 2.67 2.50
C LYS A 53 -35.79 4.10 1.98
N ALA A 54 -34.64 4.51 1.45
CA ALA A 54 -34.46 5.82 0.82
C ALA A 54 -35.41 5.98 -0.38
N PHE A 55 -35.47 4.98 -1.27
CA PHE A 55 -36.42 4.98 -2.38
C PHE A 55 -37.87 5.02 -1.87
N ALA A 56 -38.23 4.22 -0.87
CA ALA A 56 -39.58 4.21 -0.30
C ALA A 56 -39.98 5.57 0.27
N LYS A 57 -39.08 6.24 1.01
CA LYS A 57 -39.32 7.62 1.49
C LYS A 57 -39.48 8.61 0.36
N LEU A 58 -38.72 8.49 -0.72
CA LEU A 58 -38.88 9.33 -1.91
C LEU A 58 -40.25 9.13 -2.59
N LEU A 59 -40.84 7.93 -2.45
CA LEU A 59 -42.21 7.64 -2.92
C LEU A 59 -43.31 8.18 -1.99
N ILE A 60 -43.04 8.32 -0.69
CA ILE A 60 -44.02 8.81 0.31
C ILE A 60 -43.95 10.35 0.49
N GLY A 61 -42.77 10.98 0.33
CA GLY A 61 -42.50 12.38 0.71
C GLY A 61 -43.02 13.49 -0.25
N ASP A 62 -42.94 14.74 0.22
CA ASP A 62 -43.77 15.91 -0.19
C ASP A 62 -43.90 16.30 -1.67
N VAL A 63 -45.09 16.84 -1.94
CA VAL A 63 -45.76 17.22 -3.20
C VAL A 63 -45.72 18.76 -3.38
N GLN A 64 -45.53 19.28 -4.61
CA GLN A 64 -46.43 20.36 -5.10
C GLN A 64 -47.03 19.97 -6.44
N LEU A 65 -48.30 20.24 -6.65
CA LEU A 65 -48.89 20.36 -7.97
C LEU A 65 -49.27 21.81 -8.13
N ILE A 66 -48.97 22.41 -9.27
CA ILE A 66 -49.72 23.58 -9.63
C ILE A 66 -49.98 23.64 -11.14
N ARG A 67 -51.26 23.92 -11.42
CA ARG A 67 -51.90 24.15 -12.70
C ARG A 67 -52.09 25.66 -12.87
N ASN A 68 -52.02 26.14 -14.11
CA ASN A 68 -52.28 27.55 -14.49
C ASN A 68 -51.29 28.53 -13.81
N ASP A 69 -50.00 28.37 -14.14
CA ASP A 69 -48.92 29.34 -13.87
C ASP A 69 -48.57 29.61 -12.41
N LYS A 70 -48.73 28.60 -11.58
CA LYS A 70 -48.05 28.46 -10.28
C LYS A 70 -47.36 27.05 -10.33
N ALA A 71 -46.41 26.68 -9.45
CA ALA A 71 -45.44 25.54 -9.55
C ALA A 71 -45.87 24.03 -9.46
N SER A 72 -45.37 23.17 -10.34
CA SER A 72 -45.64 21.71 -10.36
C SER A 72 -44.41 20.82 -10.03
N PHE A 73 -44.64 19.74 -9.27
CA PHE A 73 -43.71 18.67 -8.87
C PHE A 73 -44.23 17.34 -9.41
N VAL A 74 -43.31 16.49 -9.87
CA VAL A 74 -43.59 15.09 -10.17
C VAL A 74 -42.53 14.24 -9.47
N LYS A 75 -42.82 13.79 -8.24
CA LYS A 75 -42.08 12.69 -7.59
C LYS A 75 -42.79 11.38 -7.94
N GLY A 76 -42.04 10.44 -8.54
CA GLY A 76 -42.55 9.17 -9.07
C GLY A 76 -43.19 9.32 -10.46
N LYS A 77 -42.39 9.49 -11.52
CA LYS A 77 -42.92 9.47 -12.90
C LYS A 77 -43.37 8.05 -13.24
N VAL A 78 -44.68 7.80 -13.16
CA VAL A 78 -45.28 6.53 -13.63
C VAL A 78 -45.33 6.56 -15.15
N MET A 79 -44.44 5.81 -15.80
CA MET A 79 -44.50 5.55 -17.23
C MET A 79 -45.31 4.27 -17.42
N PHE A 80 -46.52 4.37 -17.96
CA PHE A 80 -47.26 3.20 -18.42
C PHE A 80 -46.65 2.72 -19.74
N THR A 81 -46.50 1.41 -19.89
CA THR A 81 -46.16 0.79 -21.18
C THR A 81 -47.27 1.08 -22.20
N GLU A 82 -46.86 1.28 -23.45
CA GLU A 82 -47.60 1.91 -24.55
C GLU A 82 -49.10 1.57 -24.67
N GLY A 83 -49.92 2.60 -24.93
CA GLY A 83 -51.19 2.42 -25.63
C GLY A 83 -52.39 3.25 -25.19
N LYS A 84 -52.42 3.84 -23.98
CA LYS A 84 -53.53 4.73 -23.56
C LYS A 84 -53.03 5.84 -22.63
N GLN A 85 -53.10 7.09 -23.08
CA GLN A 85 -52.99 8.26 -22.20
C GLN A 85 -54.13 8.19 -21.18
N ALA A 86 -53.80 7.85 -19.92
CA ALA A 86 -54.72 7.95 -18.81
C ALA A 86 -54.16 8.95 -17.79
N LEU A 87 -54.97 9.95 -17.44
CA LEU A 87 -54.78 10.77 -16.25
C LEU A 87 -54.80 9.85 -15.01
N GLY A 88 -53.62 9.51 -14.49
CA GLY A 88 -53.48 8.73 -13.26
C GLY A 88 -53.75 9.60 -12.03
N ILE A 89 -54.65 9.13 -11.16
CA ILE A 89 -54.89 9.72 -9.85
C ILE A 89 -53.68 9.35 -8.96
N ASN A 90 -52.95 10.34 -8.45
CA ASN A 90 -51.87 10.14 -7.47
C ASN A 90 -52.47 9.57 -6.18
N LYS A 91 -52.49 8.23 -6.04
CA LYS A 91 -52.75 7.63 -4.74
C LYS A 91 -51.48 7.81 -3.91
N GLN A 92 -51.55 8.58 -2.83
CA GLN A 92 -50.49 8.60 -1.82
C GLN A 92 -50.24 7.16 -1.38
N LEU A 93 -49.02 6.67 -1.61
CA LEU A 93 -48.59 5.39 -1.09
C LEU A 93 -48.43 5.54 0.42
N ASN A 94 -48.98 4.60 1.18
CA ASN A 94 -48.60 4.49 2.57
C ASN A 94 -47.20 3.84 2.68
N THR A 95 -46.62 3.89 3.87
CA THR A 95 -45.28 3.34 4.14
C THR A 95 -45.16 1.89 3.69
N GLU A 96 -46.10 1.03 4.10
CA GLU A 96 -46.11 -0.39 3.79
C GLU A 96 -46.15 -0.68 2.28
N GLN A 97 -46.96 0.07 1.52
CA GLN A 97 -47.07 -0.05 0.07
C GLN A 97 -45.77 0.36 -0.62
N SER A 98 -45.16 1.46 -0.20
CA SER A 98 -43.90 1.93 -0.79
C SER A 98 -42.73 0.99 -0.51
N GLU A 99 -42.63 0.44 0.71
CA GLU A 99 -41.60 -0.54 1.09
C GLU A 99 -41.77 -1.84 0.31
N THR A 100 -43.02 -2.31 0.14
CA THR A 100 -43.32 -3.51 -0.65
C THR A 100 -42.90 -3.35 -2.12
N ILE A 101 -43.13 -2.17 -2.70
CA ILE A 101 -42.74 -1.87 -4.08
C ILE A 101 -41.21 -1.90 -4.22
N THR A 102 -40.47 -1.26 -3.31
CA THR A 102 -39.01 -1.14 -3.43
C THR A 102 -38.26 -2.43 -3.11
N GLN A 103 -38.86 -3.34 -2.32
CA GLN A 103 -38.29 -4.65 -1.99
C GLN A 103 -37.86 -5.50 -3.19
N ASN A 104 -38.52 -5.36 -4.34
CA ASN A 104 -38.21 -6.16 -5.54
C ASN A 104 -37.47 -5.38 -6.63
N GLY A 105 -37.34 -4.05 -6.49
CA GLY A 105 -36.78 -3.18 -7.54
C GLY A 105 -35.32 -2.82 -7.38
N ILE A 106 -34.81 -2.84 -6.15
CA ILE A 106 -33.39 -2.62 -5.86
C ILE A 106 -32.79 -3.95 -5.40
N THR A 107 -31.81 -4.44 -6.14
CA THR A 107 -31.11 -5.71 -5.88
C THR A 107 -29.62 -5.47 -5.75
N ALA A 108 -28.90 -6.42 -5.15
CA ALA A 108 -27.46 -6.28 -4.93
C ALA A 108 -26.71 -6.13 -6.26
N THR A 109 -25.88 -5.09 -6.38
CA THR A 109 -24.89 -4.97 -7.46
C THR A 109 -23.51 -5.41 -6.99
N HIS A 110 -23.23 -5.30 -5.68
CA HIS A 110 -21.96 -5.65 -5.07
C HIS A 110 -22.16 -6.38 -3.74
N TYR A 111 -21.13 -7.11 -3.32
CA TYR A 111 -21.00 -7.67 -1.98
C TYR A 111 -19.96 -6.89 -1.20
N TYR A 112 -20.29 -6.55 0.06
CA TYR A 112 -19.30 -6.09 1.03
C TYR A 112 -18.70 -7.30 1.74
N ILE A 113 -17.39 -7.51 1.59
CA ILE A 113 -16.70 -8.72 2.03
C ILE A 113 -15.61 -8.37 3.01
N LYS A 114 -15.51 -9.18 4.08
CA LYS A 114 -14.37 -9.26 5.00
C LYS A 114 -13.62 -10.56 4.74
N PHE A 115 -12.46 -10.48 4.10
CA PHE A 115 -11.53 -11.58 3.99
C PHE A 115 -10.78 -11.80 5.31
N ILE A 116 -10.54 -13.06 5.62
CA ILE A 116 -9.89 -13.57 6.82
C ILE A 116 -8.71 -14.43 6.38
N PRO A 117 -7.62 -13.81 5.90
CA PRO A 117 -6.41 -14.53 5.54
C PRO A 117 -5.86 -15.27 6.77
N ARG A 118 -5.60 -16.57 6.63
CA ARG A 118 -5.07 -17.40 7.73
C ARG A 118 -3.56 -17.26 7.89
N ASP A 119 -2.89 -16.96 6.79
CA ASP A 119 -1.45 -16.83 6.66
C ASP A 119 -1.10 -15.90 5.49
N GLU A 120 0.19 -15.68 5.28
CA GLU A 120 0.70 -14.86 4.19
C GLU A 120 0.35 -15.40 2.81
N ALA A 121 0.24 -16.72 2.65
CA ALA A 121 -0.11 -17.32 1.37
C ALA A 121 -1.55 -16.96 0.97
N ASP A 122 -2.49 -17.02 1.92
CA ASP A 122 -3.85 -16.51 1.72
C ASP A 122 -3.86 -15.00 1.44
N TYR A 123 -3.07 -14.20 2.17
CA TYR A 123 -3.00 -12.76 1.92
C TYR A 123 -2.47 -12.43 0.52
N ASN A 124 -1.45 -13.14 0.05
CA ASN A 124 -0.89 -12.95 -1.29
C ASN A 124 -1.89 -13.26 -2.40
N LYS A 125 -2.78 -14.26 -2.22
CA LYS A 125 -3.87 -14.52 -3.19
C LYS A 125 -4.76 -13.29 -3.40
N LEU A 126 -4.95 -12.46 -2.38
CA LEU A 126 -5.73 -11.22 -2.50
C LEU A 126 -5.02 -10.14 -3.33
N LYS A 127 -3.69 -10.24 -3.49
CA LYS A 127 -2.87 -9.28 -4.23
C LYS A 127 -2.60 -9.69 -5.69
N VAL A 128 -3.02 -10.89 -6.10
CA VAL A 128 -2.80 -11.39 -7.47
C VAL A 128 -3.66 -10.64 -8.48
N ASP A 129 -4.92 -10.38 -8.16
CA ASP A 129 -5.82 -9.62 -9.04
C ASP A 129 -5.72 -8.12 -8.72
N SER A 130 -5.18 -7.34 -9.65
CA SER A 130 -5.08 -5.89 -9.51
C SER A 130 -6.44 -5.19 -9.46
N ASN A 131 -7.52 -5.84 -9.91
CA ASN A 131 -8.89 -5.32 -9.83
C ASN A 131 -9.50 -5.49 -8.43
N LEU A 132 -8.92 -6.33 -7.57
CA LEU A 132 -9.35 -6.48 -6.19
C LEU A 132 -8.71 -5.40 -5.33
N VAL A 133 -9.46 -4.32 -5.07
CA VAL A 133 -9.02 -3.28 -4.15
C VAL A 133 -9.44 -3.64 -2.73
N ILE A 134 -8.46 -3.90 -1.88
CA ILE A 134 -8.63 -4.27 -0.48
C ILE A 134 -8.17 -3.16 0.47
N TYR A 135 -8.73 -3.14 1.67
CA TYR A 135 -8.34 -2.25 2.76
C TYR A 135 -8.17 -3.03 4.06
N PRO A 136 -7.21 -2.67 4.92
CA PRO A 136 -7.00 -3.38 6.18
C PRO A 136 -8.07 -3.06 7.24
N PHE A 137 -8.98 -2.13 6.95
CA PHE A 137 -10.02 -1.60 7.84
C PHE A 137 -11.43 -1.65 7.20
N PRO A 138 -12.51 -1.61 8.00
CA PRO A 138 -13.88 -1.59 7.49
C PRO A 138 -14.21 -0.38 6.61
N LEU A 139 -14.98 -0.59 5.53
CA LEU A 139 -15.39 0.41 4.54
C LEU A 139 -16.71 1.13 4.88
N ASP A 140 -17.33 0.81 6.00
CA ASP A 140 -18.56 1.41 6.50
C ASP A 140 -18.30 2.47 7.58
N ASN A 141 -17.04 2.75 7.88
CA ASN A 141 -16.62 3.78 8.83
C ASN A 141 -15.79 4.86 8.11
N GLU A 142 -15.89 6.09 8.60
CA GLU A 142 -14.92 7.15 8.29
C GLU A 142 -13.68 6.96 9.17
N ILE A 143 -12.51 7.23 8.58
CA ILE A 143 -11.23 7.04 9.24
C ILE A 143 -10.53 8.38 9.34
N ALA A 144 -10.10 8.73 10.54
CA ALA A 144 -9.30 9.92 10.76
C ALA A 144 -7.94 9.79 10.05
N THR A 145 -7.38 10.91 9.57
CA THR A 145 -6.06 10.95 8.94
C THR A 145 -4.99 10.36 9.85
N TYR A 146 -4.21 9.42 9.33
CA TYR A 146 -3.10 8.75 10.02
C TYR A 146 -1.98 8.40 9.04
N SER A 147 -0.79 8.13 9.57
CA SER A 147 0.33 7.54 8.83
C SER A 147 0.81 6.30 9.56
N GLY A 148 0.99 5.22 8.80
CA GLY A 148 1.58 3.96 9.24
C GLY A 148 0.74 2.75 8.85
N SER A 149 1.06 1.59 9.41
CA SER A 149 0.29 0.35 9.18
C SER A 149 -0.86 0.19 10.17
N TYR A 150 -2.08 -0.08 9.65
CA TYR A 150 -3.23 -0.47 10.47
C TYR A 150 -3.26 -1.97 10.70
N ARG A 151 -3.64 -2.38 11.92
CA ARG A 151 -3.87 -3.78 12.27
C ARG A 151 -5.08 -3.90 13.18
N ASP A 152 -5.99 -4.79 12.83
CA ASP A 152 -7.14 -5.10 13.68
C ASP A 152 -6.66 -5.72 15.01
N PRO A 153 -7.00 -5.12 16.17
CA PRO A 153 -6.55 -5.59 17.48
C PRO A 153 -7.04 -7.00 17.86
N GLU A 154 -8.09 -7.50 17.22
CA GLU A 154 -8.63 -8.84 17.47
C GLU A 154 -7.82 -9.94 16.78
N VAL A 155 -6.95 -9.58 15.82
CA VAL A 155 -6.14 -10.55 15.07
C VAL A 155 -4.92 -10.94 15.90
N ALA A 156 -4.63 -12.23 16.04
CA ALA A 156 -3.45 -12.71 16.77
C ALA A 156 -2.14 -12.28 16.10
N PRO A 157 -1.07 -11.89 16.83
CA PRO A 157 0.23 -11.59 16.25
C PRO A 157 0.71 -12.73 15.34
N GLY A 158 1.43 -12.44 14.26
CA GLY A 158 1.86 -13.50 13.34
C GLY A 158 0.85 -13.83 12.22
N VAL A 159 -0.35 -13.24 12.23
CA VAL A 159 -1.37 -13.41 11.17
C VAL A 159 -1.65 -12.08 10.46
N PRO A 160 -1.82 -12.07 9.11
CA PRO A 160 -2.23 -10.88 8.38
C PRO A 160 -3.57 -10.32 8.89
N THR A 161 -3.69 -8.99 8.93
CA THR A 161 -4.95 -8.34 9.34
C THR A 161 -6.07 -8.64 8.35
N TYR A 162 -7.32 -8.55 8.82
CA TYR A 162 -8.50 -8.68 7.95
C TYR A 162 -8.42 -7.69 6.78
N GLN A 163 -8.98 -8.10 5.64
CA GLN A 163 -9.04 -7.27 4.44
C GLN A 163 -10.49 -7.08 4.03
N TYR A 164 -10.86 -5.84 3.71
CA TYR A 164 -12.22 -5.45 3.39
C TYR A 164 -12.29 -4.96 1.95
N ALA A 165 -13.32 -5.40 1.22
CA ALA A 165 -13.53 -5.04 -0.18
C ALA A 165 -15.01 -4.93 -0.52
N ALA A 166 -15.33 -4.10 -1.50
CA ALA A 166 -16.60 -4.14 -2.21
C ALA A 166 -16.36 -4.71 -3.60
N VAL A 167 -17.04 -5.79 -3.94
CA VAL A 167 -16.83 -6.50 -5.22
C VAL A 167 -18.15 -6.70 -5.96
N PRO A 168 -18.17 -6.64 -7.31
CA PRO A 168 -19.37 -6.96 -8.08
C PRO A 168 -19.90 -8.37 -7.76
N ILE A 169 -21.21 -8.58 -7.84
CA ILE A 169 -21.80 -9.92 -7.61
C ILE A 169 -21.25 -11.02 -8.52
N ALA A 170 -20.77 -10.64 -9.71
CA ALA A 170 -20.19 -11.54 -10.71
C ALA A 170 -18.68 -11.78 -10.49
N TYR A 171 -18.07 -11.10 -9.52
CA TYR A 171 -16.65 -11.23 -9.25
C TYR A 171 -16.33 -12.60 -8.65
N VAL A 172 -15.33 -13.28 -9.24
CA VAL A 172 -14.88 -14.60 -8.77
C VAL A 172 -13.91 -14.38 -7.61
N LEU A 173 -14.34 -14.75 -6.41
CA LEU A 173 -13.53 -14.54 -5.21
C LEU A 173 -12.30 -15.45 -5.18
N PRO A 174 -11.15 -14.95 -4.70
CA PRO A 174 -9.99 -15.78 -4.44
C PRO A 174 -10.29 -16.81 -3.34
N ASP A 175 -9.58 -17.94 -3.36
CA ASP A 175 -9.69 -19.01 -2.36
C ASP A 175 -9.02 -18.60 -1.04
N VAL A 176 -9.69 -17.70 -0.33
CA VAL A 176 -9.33 -17.14 0.99
C VAL A 176 -10.60 -17.12 1.83
N PRO A 177 -10.58 -17.57 3.10
CA PRO A 177 -11.76 -17.51 3.95
C PRO A 177 -12.34 -16.10 4.02
N TYR A 178 -13.67 -15.96 3.94
CA TYR A 178 -14.31 -14.66 3.97
C TYR A 178 -15.69 -14.71 4.62
N ILE A 179 -16.16 -13.54 5.05
CA ILE A 179 -17.53 -13.30 5.51
C ILE A 179 -18.15 -12.24 4.57
N LYS A 180 -19.31 -12.55 4.00
CA LYS A 180 -20.16 -11.53 3.37
C LYS A 180 -20.83 -10.73 4.48
N LEU A 181 -20.47 -9.46 4.60
CA LEU A 181 -21.02 -8.56 5.62
C LEU A 181 -22.39 -8.03 5.20
N GLU A 182 -22.50 -7.52 3.98
CA GLU A 182 -23.73 -6.86 3.48
C GLU A 182 -23.91 -7.05 1.97
N ASP A 183 -25.16 -7.00 1.52
CA ASP A 183 -25.52 -6.83 0.12
C ASP A 183 -25.61 -5.33 -0.19
N LEU A 184 -24.86 -4.86 -1.20
CA LEU A 184 -24.76 -3.45 -1.56
C LEU A 184 -25.48 -3.15 -2.87
N TYR A 185 -26.13 -1.98 -2.93
CA TYR A 185 -26.57 -1.36 -4.18
C TYR A 185 -25.73 -0.10 -4.43
N LEU A 186 -24.78 -0.21 -5.35
CA LEU A 186 -23.95 0.90 -5.81
C LEU A 186 -24.49 1.38 -7.17
N PRO A 187 -25.29 2.47 -7.22
CA PRO A 187 -25.73 3.06 -8.48
C PRO A 187 -24.58 3.78 -9.20
N ASN A 188 -24.70 3.98 -10.51
CA ASN A 188 -23.73 4.78 -11.25
C ASN A 188 -23.89 6.28 -10.93
N GLU A 189 -23.15 6.75 -9.92
CA GLU A 189 -23.21 8.15 -9.48
C GLU A 189 -22.63 9.15 -10.50
N GLN A 190 -21.85 8.70 -11.49
CA GLN A 190 -21.31 9.57 -12.54
C GLN A 190 -22.41 10.08 -13.49
N ASP A 191 -23.51 9.32 -13.62
CA ASP A 191 -24.73 9.75 -14.30
C ASP A 191 -25.84 9.98 -13.26
N LYS A 192 -25.72 11.08 -12.52
CA LYS A 192 -26.64 11.45 -11.45
C LYS A 192 -28.11 11.58 -11.88
N ASN A 193 -28.35 11.84 -13.18
CA ASN A 193 -29.68 11.98 -13.78
C ASN A 193 -30.24 10.66 -14.30
N SER A 194 -29.42 9.59 -14.33
CA SER A 194 -29.90 8.25 -14.65
C SER A 194 -31.04 7.85 -13.72
N LEU A 195 -31.97 7.11 -14.29
CA LEU A 195 -33.24 6.77 -13.69
C LEU A 195 -33.16 5.38 -13.03
N VAL A 196 -33.36 5.33 -11.71
CA VAL A 196 -33.58 4.07 -11.00
C VAL A 196 -35.07 3.76 -11.05
N THR A 197 -35.42 2.68 -11.75
CA THR A 197 -36.81 2.30 -12.01
C THR A 197 -37.19 1.03 -11.25
N VAL A 198 -38.34 1.05 -10.59
CA VAL A 198 -38.91 -0.08 -9.86
C VAL A 198 -40.32 -0.37 -10.38
N ASN A 199 -40.60 -1.62 -10.71
CA ASN A 199 -41.94 -2.02 -11.19
C ASN A 199 -42.87 -2.30 -10.00
N GLY A 200 -44.03 -1.65 -10.00
CA GLY A 200 -45.13 -1.90 -9.09
C GLY A 200 -46.19 -2.85 -9.67
N THR A 201 -47.30 -2.98 -8.95
CA THR A 201 -48.43 -3.81 -9.38
C THR A 201 -49.20 -3.16 -10.55
N GLY A 202 -49.84 -4.00 -11.37
CA GLY A 202 -50.70 -3.54 -12.47
C GLY A 202 -49.96 -2.86 -13.64
N GLY A 203 -48.66 -3.11 -13.81
CA GLY A 203 -47.86 -2.53 -14.91
C GLY A 203 -47.41 -1.08 -14.67
N SER A 204 -47.49 -0.60 -13.43
CA SER A 204 -46.95 0.71 -13.03
C SER A 204 -45.44 0.62 -12.82
N SER A 205 -44.69 1.66 -13.17
CA SER A 205 -43.26 1.78 -12.82
C SER A 205 -43.01 3.06 -12.04
N TYR A 206 -42.13 3.03 -11.06
CA TYR A 206 -41.76 4.16 -10.22
C TYR A 206 -40.31 4.51 -10.45
N THR A 207 -40.01 5.80 -10.58
CA THR A 207 -38.68 6.24 -10.96
C THR A 207 -38.21 7.39 -10.08
N VAL A 208 -36.94 7.32 -9.66
CA VAL A 208 -36.19 8.42 -9.03
C VAL A 208 -34.85 8.57 -9.75
N THR A 209 -34.22 9.74 -9.66
CA THR A 209 -32.84 9.88 -10.16
C THR A 209 -31.84 9.24 -9.20
N VAL A 210 -30.69 8.81 -9.71
CA VAL A 210 -29.57 8.32 -8.88
C VAL A 210 -29.21 9.36 -7.81
N GLN A 211 -29.14 10.65 -8.18
CA GLN A 211 -28.86 11.73 -7.23
C GLN A 211 -29.84 11.74 -6.06
N GLN A 212 -31.14 11.69 -6.33
CA GLN A 212 -32.19 11.72 -5.29
C GLN A 212 -32.07 10.52 -4.36
N LEU A 213 -31.87 9.33 -4.93
CA LEU A 213 -31.75 8.09 -4.17
C LEU A 213 -30.55 8.12 -3.22
N VAL A 214 -29.36 8.45 -3.74
CA VAL A 214 -28.12 8.50 -2.97
C VAL A 214 -28.20 9.59 -1.90
N GLN A 215 -28.71 10.77 -2.24
CA GLN A 215 -28.90 11.86 -1.29
C GLN A 215 -29.80 11.46 -0.12
N GLN A 216 -30.96 10.86 -0.41
CA GLN A 216 -31.87 10.41 0.63
C GLN A 216 -31.24 9.31 1.50
N ALA A 217 -30.50 8.37 0.91
CA ALA A 217 -29.84 7.30 1.64
C ALA A 217 -28.75 7.83 2.58
N LEU A 218 -27.95 8.81 2.14
CA LEU A 218 -26.95 9.48 2.96
C LEU A 218 -27.59 10.20 4.15
N CYS A 219 -28.65 10.98 3.92
CA CYS A 219 -29.41 11.64 4.98
C CYS A 219 -29.94 10.70 6.05
N ASP A 220 -30.47 9.55 5.60
CA ASP A 220 -31.04 8.55 6.50
C ASP A 220 -29.97 7.83 7.34
N GLY A 221 -28.72 7.84 6.87
CA GLY A 221 -27.57 7.25 7.55
C GLY A 221 -27.10 8.03 8.78
N GLU A 222 -27.46 9.31 8.89
CA GLU A 222 -27.01 10.24 9.96
C GLU A 222 -28.07 10.58 11.01
N GLY A 223 -29.30 10.09 10.88
CA GLY A 223 -30.40 10.39 11.83
C GLY A 223 -30.24 9.74 13.22
N PRO A 224 -30.80 10.35 14.30
CA PRO A 224 -30.80 9.75 15.62
C PRO A 224 -31.52 8.40 15.63
N ILE A 225 -30.97 7.47 16.39
CA ILE A 225 -31.47 6.10 16.58
C ILE A 225 -32.90 6.19 17.14
N ASP A 226 -33.90 5.72 16.39
CA ASP A 226 -35.13 5.25 17.02
C ASP A 226 -34.71 4.12 17.97
N PRO A 227 -34.88 4.27 19.30
CA PRO A 227 -34.49 3.23 20.22
C PRO A 227 -35.25 1.96 19.84
N PRO A 228 -34.62 0.77 19.96
CA PRO A 228 -35.34 -0.48 19.81
C PRO A 228 -36.53 -0.43 20.78
N VAL A 229 -37.72 -0.78 20.28
CA VAL A 229 -38.88 -1.05 21.13
C VAL A 229 -38.56 -2.28 21.96
N VAL A 230 -37.81 -2.06 23.05
CA VAL A 230 -37.59 -3.03 24.10
C VAL A 230 -38.75 -2.84 25.07
N SER A 231 -39.60 -3.85 25.13
CA SER A 231 -40.63 -3.97 26.16
C SER A 231 -39.91 -4.10 27.51
N VAL A 232 -39.80 -3.00 28.26
CA VAL A 232 -39.18 -3.03 29.60
C VAL A 232 -40.21 -3.53 30.61
N THR A 233 -40.09 -4.79 31.01
CA THR A 233 -40.53 -5.22 32.34
C THR A 233 -39.59 -4.63 33.40
N LYS A 234 -40.17 -3.87 34.34
CA LYS A 234 -39.49 -3.27 35.50
C LYS A 234 -38.81 -4.32 36.38
N ALA A 235 -37.56 -4.06 36.76
CA ALA A 235 -37.05 -4.45 38.08
C ALA A 235 -35.90 -3.53 38.53
N ASN A 236 -36.23 -2.77 39.58
CA ASN A 236 -35.44 -2.43 40.78
C ASN A 236 -34.09 -1.71 40.66
N ASN A 237 -34.16 -0.43 41.09
CA ASN A 237 -33.08 0.38 41.64
C ASN A 237 -32.32 -0.35 42.75
N GLU A 238 -30.99 -0.22 42.74
CA GLU A 238 -30.19 0.06 43.94
C GLU A 238 -28.79 0.62 43.55
N ASN A 239 -28.61 1.93 43.79
CA ASN A 239 -27.51 2.56 44.53
C ASN A 239 -26.04 2.12 44.28
N LEU A 240 -25.17 3.06 43.83
CA LEU A 240 -24.12 3.70 44.67
C LEU A 240 -23.07 4.52 43.88
N ASN A 241 -23.08 5.82 44.15
CA ASN A 241 -21.98 6.74 44.45
C ASN A 241 -20.62 6.69 43.72
N SER A 242 -20.38 7.85 43.10
CA SER A 242 -19.11 8.50 42.82
C SER A 242 -18.10 8.51 43.97
N SER A 243 -16.83 8.25 43.65
CA SER A 243 -15.70 8.88 44.36
C SER A 243 -14.52 9.06 43.42
N SER A 244 -14.17 10.32 43.22
CA SER A 244 -12.94 10.82 42.61
C SER A 244 -11.78 10.66 43.60
N GLN A 245 -10.70 10.00 43.20
CA GLN A 245 -9.41 10.09 43.89
C GLN A 245 -8.29 10.36 42.90
N SER A 246 -7.63 11.49 43.14
CA SER A 246 -6.37 11.90 42.54
C SER A 246 -5.23 11.05 43.10
N LEU A 247 -4.32 10.63 42.22
CA LEU A 247 -2.99 10.16 42.63
C LEU A 247 -1.93 10.90 41.82
N ASN A 248 -1.36 11.88 42.51
CA ASN A 248 -0.13 12.56 42.17
C ASN A 248 1.04 11.60 42.43
N SER A 249 1.90 11.37 41.45
CA SER A 249 3.28 10.93 41.75
C SER A 249 4.26 11.52 40.74
N ASN A 250 5.12 12.39 41.28
CA ASN A 250 6.31 12.92 40.63
C ASN A 250 7.26 11.78 40.25
N ARG A 251 7.65 11.72 38.98
CA ARG A 251 8.94 11.12 38.57
C ARG A 251 9.65 12.02 37.58
N ASN A 252 10.93 12.21 37.85
CA ASN A 252 11.89 13.02 37.12
C ASN A 252 11.87 12.73 35.61
N ILE A 253 11.66 13.79 34.84
CA ILE A 253 11.75 13.79 33.38
C ILE A 253 13.23 13.88 33.00
N VAL A 254 13.77 12.81 32.45
CA VAL A 254 14.93 12.86 31.54
C VAL A 254 14.38 13.39 30.21
N GLN A 255 14.91 14.52 29.74
CA GLN A 255 14.54 15.11 28.46
C GLN A 255 14.85 14.15 27.31
N SER A 256 13.83 13.45 26.81
CA SER A 256 13.80 12.99 25.42
C SER A 256 13.27 14.13 24.57
N SER A 257 14.08 14.58 23.61
CA SER A 257 13.67 15.55 22.60
C SER A 257 12.57 14.93 21.76
N SER A 258 11.31 15.17 22.14
CA SER A 258 10.16 14.95 21.29
C SER A 258 10.27 15.91 20.13
N TYR A 259 10.65 15.38 18.97
CA TYR A 259 10.55 16.11 17.71
C TYR A 259 9.07 16.42 17.48
N LYS A 260 8.69 17.68 17.74
CA LYS A 260 7.39 18.20 17.31
C LYS A 260 7.39 18.23 15.79
N LEU A 261 6.65 17.31 15.18
CA LEU A 261 6.31 17.37 13.77
C LEU A 261 5.69 18.74 13.46
N PRO A 262 6.04 19.39 12.34
CA PRO A 262 5.39 20.61 11.93
C PRO A 262 3.90 20.32 11.70
N VAL A 263 3.06 21.09 12.39
CA VAL A 263 1.61 21.10 12.17
C VAL A 263 1.37 21.66 10.77
N ILE A 264 1.16 20.79 9.80
CA ILE A 264 0.55 21.18 8.53
C ILE A 264 -0.88 21.59 8.87
N SER A 265 -1.22 22.85 8.55
CA SER A 265 -2.54 23.43 8.72
C SER A 265 -3.56 22.63 7.89
N LEU A 266 -4.21 21.66 8.52
CA LEU A 266 -5.43 21.05 8.03
C LEU A 266 -6.54 22.09 8.21
N LEU A 267 -6.89 22.80 7.13
CA LEU A 267 -8.26 23.27 7.05
C LEU A 267 -9.10 22.00 6.86
N PRO A 268 -9.95 21.61 7.83
CA PRO A 268 -10.93 20.59 7.54
C PRO A 268 -11.77 21.11 6.36
N PRO A 269 -12.17 20.23 5.41
CA PRO A 269 -13.25 20.61 4.52
C PRO A 269 -14.43 21.06 5.39
N PRO A 270 -15.21 22.07 4.97
CA PRO A 270 -16.41 22.45 5.69
C PRO A 270 -17.21 21.18 5.98
N ASP A 271 -17.72 21.07 7.20
CA ASP A 271 -18.68 20.03 7.59
C ASP A 271 -19.81 20.01 6.55
N GLU A 272 -19.66 19.22 5.48
CA GLU A 272 -20.70 19.04 4.49
C GLU A 272 -21.78 18.27 5.20
N ASP A 273 -22.91 18.92 5.47
CA ASP A 273 -24.14 18.23 5.78
C ASP A 273 -24.41 17.34 4.56
N PRO A 274 -24.29 16.00 4.68
CA PRO A 274 -24.51 15.14 3.52
C PRO A 274 -25.95 15.25 3.00
N CYS A 275 -26.86 15.94 3.71
CA CYS A 275 -28.18 16.34 3.27
C CYS A 275 -28.27 17.62 2.44
N ASP A 276 -27.27 18.48 2.41
CA ASP A 276 -27.36 19.78 1.73
C ASP A 276 -27.21 19.68 0.19
N GLY A 277 -26.70 18.55 -0.32
CA GLY A 277 -26.55 18.30 -1.74
C GLY A 277 -25.60 19.29 -2.44
N SER A 278 -24.89 20.10 -1.68
CA SER A 278 -23.95 21.11 -2.15
C SER A 278 -22.57 20.49 -2.20
N SER A 279 -22.06 20.28 -3.42
CA SER A 279 -20.64 20.01 -3.63
C SER A 279 -19.88 21.27 -3.27
N SER A 280 -19.17 21.30 -2.15
CA SER A 280 -18.31 22.43 -1.78
C SER A 280 -16.99 22.44 -2.59
N GLY A 281 -17.08 22.12 -3.88
CA GLY A 281 -15.98 22.30 -4.81
C GLY A 281 -15.66 23.80 -4.90
N GLY A 282 -14.55 24.22 -4.30
CA GLY A 282 -14.01 25.58 -4.48
C GLY A 282 -13.88 25.93 -5.98
N PRO A 283 -13.79 27.21 -6.35
CA PRO A 283 -13.75 27.60 -7.77
C PRO A 283 -12.52 27.01 -8.47
N TYR A 284 -12.75 26.15 -9.47
CA TYR A 284 -11.72 25.56 -10.33
C TYR A 284 -11.46 26.39 -11.59
N PRO A 285 -10.27 26.26 -12.21
CA PRO A 285 -10.00 26.83 -13.52
C PRO A 285 -11.01 26.30 -14.56
N PRO A 286 -11.46 27.14 -15.52
CA PRO A 286 -12.47 26.74 -16.52
C PRO A 286 -12.12 25.57 -17.44
N ASP A 287 -10.87 25.10 -17.45
CA ASP A 287 -10.34 24.05 -18.36
C ASP A 287 -9.60 22.94 -17.60
N ASP A 288 -10.03 22.62 -16.38
CA ASP A 288 -9.41 21.55 -15.59
C ASP A 288 -9.71 20.16 -16.21
N GLU A 289 -8.67 19.47 -16.70
CA GLU A 289 -8.79 18.12 -17.29
C GLU A 289 -9.28 17.06 -16.28
N PHE A 290 -9.21 17.37 -14.99
CA PHE A 290 -9.73 16.55 -13.90
C PHE A 290 -11.16 16.91 -13.52
N ARG A 291 -11.85 17.73 -14.33
CA ARG A 291 -13.26 18.11 -14.19
C ARG A 291 -14.08 17.72 -15.43
N ASN A 292 -15.26 17.19 -15.19
CA ASN A 292 -16.27 16.94 -16.21
C ASN A 292 -17.67 17.24 -15.65
N GLY A 293 -18.09 18.50 -15.76
CA GLY A 293 -19.28 18.99 -15.07
C GLY A 293 -19.08 18.95 -13.55
N GLU A 294 -20.00 18.31 -12.83
CA GLU A 294 -19.88 18.08 -11.37
C GLU A 294 -19.00 16.86 -11.03
N ASN A 295 -18.62 16.05 -12.03
CA ASN A 295 -17.69 14.96 -11.82
C ASN A 295 -16.26 15.53 -11.71
N TRP A 296 -15.49 14.97 -10.81
CA TRP A 296 -14.08 15.29 -10.63
C TRP A 296 -13.26 14.01 -10.48
N ARG A 297 -11.99 14.09 -10.89
CA ARG A 297 -11.07 12.95 -10.90
C ARG A 297 -9.96 13.20 -9.89
N PRO A 298 -9.87 12.40 -8.79
CA PRO A 298 -8.80 12.52 -7.82
C PRO A 298 -7.41 12.46 -8.47
N ASN A 299 -6.60 13.46 -8.16
CA ASN A 299 -5.30 13.69 -8.79
C ASN A 299 -4.34 14.39 -7.82
N GLY A 300 -3.08 14.53 -8.22
CA GLY A 300 -2.10 15.29 -7.47
C GLY A 300 -0.67 14.94 -7.82
N ARG A 301 0.25 15.27 -6.92
CA ARG A 301 1.68 15.02 -7.06
C ARG A 301 2.30 14.57 -5.74
N ILE A 302 3.15 13.55 -5.79
CA ILE A 302 3.89 13.01 -4.64
C ILE A 302 5.37 13.20 -4.86
N THR A 303 6.01 13.89 -3.92
CA THR A 303 7.38 14.36 -4.04
C THR A 303 8.17 14.19 -2.75
N LEU A 304 9.49 14.23 -2.85
CA LEU A 304 10.40 14.36 -1.70
C LEU A 304 11.59 15.24 -2.05
N TYR A 305 12.24 15.84 -1.05
CA TYR A 305 13.46 16.63 -1.26
C TYR A 305 14.70 15.74 -1.19
N ASP A 306 15.39 15.63 -2.32
CA ASP A 306 16.67 14.94 -2.43
C ASP A 306 17.80 15.88 -1.99
N ASP A 307 18.45 15.53 -0.90
CA ASP A 307 19.46 16.37 -0.25
C ASP A 307 20.84 16.27 -0.89
N VAL A 308 21.07 15.34 -1.82
CA VAL A 308 22.30 15.30 -2.60
C VAL A 308 22.11 16.09 -3.89
N LYS A 309 21.01 15.83 -4.62
CA LYS A 309 20.65 16.56 -5.85
C LYS A 309 20.21 18.00 -5.59
N LYS A 310 19.92 18.33 -4.32
CA LYS A 310 19.45 19.64 -3.85
C LYS A 310 18.14 20.09 -4.51
N GLN A 311 17.26 19.14 -4.84
CA GLN A 311 16.01 19.43 -5.53
C GLN A 311 14.87 18.53 -5.07
N THR A 312 13.65 19.01 -5.27
CA THR A 312 12.44 18.22 -5.08
C THR A 312 12.20 17.33 -6.30
N ILE A 313 12.04 16.03 -6.07
CA ILE A 313 11.86 15.02 -7.12
C ILE A 313 10.55 14.26 -6.91
N GLY A 314 10.04 13.66 -8.00
CA GLY A 314 8.87 12.80 -7.96
C GLY A 314 9.17 11.43 -7.34
N VAL A 315 8.21 10.88 -6.61
CA VAL A 315 8.26 9.49 -6.14
C VAL A 315 7.43 8.64 -7.11
N GLU A 316 8.09 8.01 -8.08
CA GLU A 316 7.43 7.16 -9.08
C GLU A 316 6.93 5.85 -8.47
N GLY A 317 5.76 5.41 -8.92
CA GLY A 317 5.28 4.06 -8.70
C GLY A 317 4.45 3.89 -7.44
N ILE A 318 4.22 4.92 -6.64
CA ILE A 318 3.32 4.88 -5.47
C ILE A 318 1.89 4.65 -5.96
N LYS A 319 1.22 3.66 -5.37
CA LYS A 319 -0.21 3.45 -5.62
C LYS A 319 -1.00 4.46 -4.79
N VAL A 320 -1.91 5.16 -5.46
CA VAL A 320 -2.86 6.07 -4.83
C VAL A 320 -4.24 5.45 -4.92
N ARG A 321 -4.93 5.32 -3.79
CA ARG A 321 -6.33 4.90 -3.72
C ARG A 321 -7.18 6.10 -3.36
N ALA A 322 -8.23 6.35 -4.13
CA ALA A 322 -9.32 7.24 -3.71
C ALA A 322 -10.52 6.38 -3.34
N ARG A 323 -11.25 6.79 -2.30
CA ARG A 323 -12.40 6.05 -1.79
C ARG A 323 -13.48 7.01 -1.30
N ARG A 324 -14.72 6.68 -1.65
CA ARG A 324 -15.91 7.20 -0.97
C ARG A 324 -16.85 6.03 -0.68
N TRP A 325 -17.07 5.74 0.61
CA TRP A 325 -17.82 4.55 1.04
C TRP A 325 -17.29 3.25 0.41
N PHE A 326 -18.01 2.65 -0.54
CA PHE A 326 -17.66 1.38 -1.19
C PHE A 326 -17.14 1.58 -2.62
N THR A 327 -17.12 2.82 -3.12
CA THR A 327 -16.61 3.14 -4.45
C THR A 327 -15.14 3.54 -4.33
N THR A 328 -14.27 2.78 -4.99
CA THR A 328 -12.82 3.01 -4.99
C THR A 328 -12.27 3.09 -6.40
N TYR A 329 -11.31 3.98 -6.61
CA TYR A 329 -10.52 4.12 -7.82
C TYR A 329 -9.04 4.21 -7.44
N THR A 330 -8.17 3.81 -8.36
CA THR A 330 -6.73 3.76 -8.10
C THR A 330 -5.91 4.44 -9.19
N GLY A 331 -4.76 4.97 -8.83
CA GLY A 331 -3.78 5.56 -9.73
C GLY A 331 -2.37 5.16 -9.32
N ILE A 332 -1.40 5.40 -10.19
CA ILE A 332 0.02 5.18 -9.92
C ILE A 332 0.76 6.47 -10.27
N THR A 333 1.68 6.91 -9.41
CA THR A 333 2.51 8.07 -9.71
C THR A 333 3.49 7.81 -10.84
N ASP A 334 3.63 8.77 -11.75
CA ASP A 334 4.63 8.77 -12.82
C ASP A 334 6.02 9.18 -12.33
N ALA A 335 7.00 9.23 -13.25
CA ALA A 335 8.38 9.62 -12.97
C ALA A 335 8.53 11.02 -12.32
N ALA A 336 7.61 11.93 -12.59
CA ALA A 336 7.59 13.28 -12.03
C ALA A 336 6.74 13.38 -10.74
N GLY A 337 6.14 12.27 -10.31
CA GLY A 337 5.34 12.12 -9.11
C GLY A 337 3.84 12.41 -9.32
N TYR A 338 3.40 12.73 -10.54
CA TYR A 338 2.00 13.05 -10.80
C TYR A 338 1.15 11.79 -10.86
N TYR A 339 -0.10 11.89 -10.40
CA TYR A 339 -1.07 10.81 -10.50
C TYR A 339 -2.47 11.34 -10.79
N ALA A 340 -3.29 10.47 -11.37
CA ALA A 340 -4.74 10.59 -11.40
C ALA A 340 -5.34 9.18 -11.27
N VAL A 341 -6.34 9.02 -10.42
CA VAL A 341 -6.99 7.72 -10.24
C VAL A 341 -7.85 7.34 -11.45
N ASP A 342 -8.18 6.09 -11.68
CA ASP A 342 -8.88 5.58 -12.87
C ASP A 342 -10.40 5.79 -12.91
N GLY A 343 -10.95 6.69 -12.08
CA GLY A 343 -12.38 6.99 -12.08
C GLY A 343 -12.76 8.35 -11.50
N TRP A 344 -14.07 8.62 -11.51
CA TRP A 344 -14.66 9.92 -11.23
C TRP A 344 -15.60 9.86 -10.03
N TYR A 345 -15.58 10.91 -9.22
CA TYR A 345 -16.51 11.13 -8.12
C TYR A 345 -17.33 12.39 -8.37
N THR A 346 -18.51 12.48 -7.75
CA THR A 346 -19.36 13.69 -7.72
C THR A 346 -19.28 14.44 -6.39
N ARG A 347 -18.49 13.91 -5.44
CA ARG A 347 -18.41 14.35 -4.04
C ARG A 347 -16.99 14.16 -3.50
N PRO A 348 -16.63 14.78 -2.37
CA PRO A 348 -15.34 14.56 -1.74
C PRO A 348 -15.02 13.07 -1.50
N ALA A 349 -13.78 12.69 -1.77
CA ALA A 349 -13.26 11.34 -1.60
C ALA A 349 -12.04 11.37 -0.68
N ASN A 350 -11.88 10.32 0.11
CA ASN A 350 -10.70 10.09 0.93
C ASN A 350 -9.56 9.56 0.06
N TYR A 351 -8.34 10.03 0.30
CA TYR A 351 -7.13 9.55 -0.38
C TYR A 351 -6.31 8.61 0.52
N TRP A 352 -5.59 7.66 -0.10
CA TRP A 352 -4.58 6.83 0.53
C TRP A 352 -3.36 6.64 -0.38
N LEU A 353 -2.18 6.60 0.23
CA LEU A 353 -0.92 6.26 -0.43
C LEU A 353 -0.40 4.94 0.10
N ASP A 354 0.02 4.06 -0.81
CA ASP A 354 0.52 2.73 -0.45
C ASP A 354 1.99 2.61 -0.85
N PHE A 355 2.86 2.32 0.11
CA PHE A 355 4.28 2.06 -0.13
C PHE A 355 4.51 0.59 -0.52
N GLU A 356 3.70 0.08 -1.43
CA GLU A 356 3.84 -1.27 -1.95
C GLU A 356 3.50 -1.37 -3.44
N ARG A 357 4.07 -2.39 -4.08
CA ARG A 357 3.80 -2.84 -5.44
C ARG A 357 3.80 -4.36 -5.50
N TYR A 358 3.45 -4.92 -6.65
CA TYR A 358 3.24 -6.37 -6.77
C TYR A 358 4.39 -7.20 -6.20
N ASP A 359 5.64 -6.84 -6.53
CA ASP A 359 6.84 -7.59 -6.11
C ASP A 359 7.38 -7.22 -4.72
N PHE A 360 7.11 -6.02 -4.20
CA PHE A 360 7.70 -5.57 -2.94
C PHE A 360 6.80 -4.64 -2.11
N SER A 361 7.02 -4.59 -0.80
CA SER A 361 6.42 -3.60 0.11
C SER A 361 7.48 -2.98 1.03
N VAL A 362 7.33 -1.68 1.32
CA VAL A 362 8.05 -1.01 2.39
C VAL A 362 7.16 -1.01 3.63
N ASN A 363 7.62 -1.65 4.69
CA ASN A 363 6.89 -1.87 5.92
C ASN A 363 7.42 -0.98 7.03
N ASP A 364 6.52 -0.56 7.93
CA ASP A 364 6.93 0.11 9.16
C ASP A 364 7.54 -0.91 10.12
N HIS A 365 8.85 -0.87 10.40
CA HIS A 365 9.48 -1.72 11.43
C HIS A 365 8.97 -3.18 11.48
N HIS A 366 8.28 -3.55 12.57
CA HIS A 366 7.67 -4.87 12.83
C HIS A 366 6.18 -4.95 12.42
N GLY A 367 5.72 -3.98 11.63
CA GLY A 367 4.34 -3.80 11.18
C GLY A 367 4.11 -4.20 9.73
N GLY A 368 2.93 -3.85 9.22
CA GLY A 368 2.55 -4.11 7.83
C GLY A 368 3.12 -3.08 6.85
N PRO A 369 2.69 -3.15 5.58
CA PRO A 369 3.00 -2.13 4.58
C PRO A 369 2.68 -0.73 5.11
N ARG A 370 3.57 0.22 4.83
CA ARG A 370 3.35 1.62 5.18
C ARG A 370 2.25 2.20 4.30
N GLU A 371 1.28 2.83 4.95
CA GLU A 371 0.20 3.57 4.29
C GLU A 371 0.13 5.01 4.83
N ILE A 372 -0.35 5.95 4.02
CA ILE A 372 -0.68 7.30 4.47
C ILE A 372 -2.15 7.57 4.13
N SER A 373 -2.98 7.78 5.15
CA SER A 373 -4.36 8.23 5.00
C SER A 373 -4.39 9.74 4.80
N GLY A 374 -4.80 10.13 3.62
CA GLY A 374 -4.96 11.51 3.20
C GLY A 374 -6.31 12.13 3.60
N PRO A 375 -6.55 13.38 3.18
CA PRO A 375 -7.77 14.10 3.50
C PRO A 375 -8.98 13.60 2.68
N LYS A 376 -10.20 13.92 3.16
CA LYS A 376 -11.44 13.76 2.40
C LYS A 376 -11.77 15.05 1.67
N ILE A 377 -11.37 15.19 0.41
CA ILE A 377 -11.52 16.44 -0.34
C ILE A 377 -12.02 16.18 -1.74
N GLU A 378 -12.61 17.22 -2.34
CA GLU A 378 -12.85 17.34 -3.77
C GLU A 378 -11.82 18.31 -4.34
N ALA A 379 -10.55 17.89 -4.36
CA ALA A 379 -9.41 18.67 -4.86
C ALA A 379 -8.19 17.78 -5.07
N ALA A 380 -7.20 18.29 -5.80
CA ALA A 380 -5.91 17.63 -5.95
C ALA A 380 -5.19 17.49 -4.60
N TRP A 381 -4.65 16.32 -4.30
CA TRP A 381 -3.85 16.10 -3.09
C TRP A 381 -2.37 15.98 -3.44
N ASN A 382 -1.63 17.06 -3.17
CA ASN A 382 -0.19 17.11 -3.32
C ASN A 382 0.49 16.81 -1.98
N VAL A 383 1.52 15.96 -2.00
CA VAL A 383 2.21 15.50 -0.80
C VAL A 383 3.72 15.60 -1.00
N ASP A 384 4.36 16.37 -0.12
CA ASP A 384 5.81 16.37 0.06
C ASP A 384 6.16 15.46 1.24
N PHE A 385 6.77 14.30 0.96
CA PHE A 385 7.26 13.42 1.99
C PHE A 385 8.42 14.08 2.75
N THR A 386 8.32 14.07 4.08
CA THR A 386 9.31 14.61 5.00
C THR A 386 9.56 13.64 6.16
N GLY A 387 10.67 13.80 6.89
CA GLY A 387 10.99 12.94 8.03
C GLY A 387 10.98 11.46 7.68
N TYR A 388 10.21 10.67 8.44
CA TYR A 388 10.12 9.21 8.23
C TYR A 388 9.42 8.82 6.93
N ASP A 389 8.47 9.62 6.43
CA ASP A 389 7.86 9.41 5.11
C ASP A 389 8.89 9.60 3.98
N LYS A 390 9.78 10.58 4.12
CA LYS A 390 10.89 10.76 3.16
C LYS A 390 11.75 9.50 3.15
N PHE A 391 12.17 9.02 4.32
CA PHE A 391 12.99 7.81 4.43
C PHE A 391 12.35 6.59 3.77
N CYS A 392 11.07 6.33 4.05
CA CYS A 392 10.33 5.25 3.40
C CYS A 392 10.19 5.47 1.89
N GLY A 393 10.03 6.72 1.46
CA GLY A 393 10.02 7.11 0.06
C GLY A 393 11.34 6.83 -0.66
N GLU A 394 12.48 7.05 -0.02
CA GLU A 394 13.80 6.72 -0.59
C GLU A 394 14.00 5.21 -0.74
N ILE A 395 13.63 4.41 0.27
CA ILE A 395 13.63 2.95 0.19
C ILE A 395 12.75 2.48 -0.95
N PHE A 396 11.53 3.04 -1.06
CA PHE A 396 10.59 2.71 -2.13
C PHE A 396 11.17 3.04 -3.50
N ARG A 397 11.81 4.21 -3.68
CA ARG A 397 12.43 4.60 -4.96
C ARG A 397 13.54 3.64 -5.39
N ALA A 398 14.39 3.21 -4.46
CA ALA A 398 15.46 2.25 -4.75
C ALA A 398 14.90 0.88 -5.13
N ALA A 399 13.93 0.37 -4.37
CA ALA A 399 13.24 -0.87 -4.70
C ALA A 399 12.52 -0.78 -6.06
N HIS A 400 11.80 0.32 -6.33
CA HIS A 400 11.12 0.54 -7.60
C HIS A 400 12.09 0.53 -8.80
N HIS A 401 13.28 1.14 -8.66
CA HIS A 401 14.32 1.05 -9.68
C HIS A 401 14.72 -0.42 -9.91
N TYR A 402 15.08 -1.13 -8.85
CA TYR A 402 15.60 -2.50 -8.99
C TYR A 402 14.53 -3.50 -9.45
N TYR A 403 13.25 -3.30 -9.18
CA TYR A 403 12.20 -4.19 -9.67
C TYR A 403 11.67 -3.83 -11.06
N TYR A 404 11.53 -2.54 -11.39
CA TYR A 404 10.70 -2.12 -12.52
C TYR A 404 11.37 -1.21 -13.56
N ARG A 405 12.53 -0.63 -13.28
CA ARG A 405 13.26 0.23 -14.25
C ARG A 405 14.41 -0.51 -14.94
N ASP A 406 15.09 0.12 -15.88
CA ASP A 406 16.33 -0.43 -16.44
C ASP A 406 17.35 -0.71 -15.33
N ILE A 407 17.99 -1.88 -15.38
CA ILE A 407 18.99 -2.34 -14.42
C ILE A 407 20.20 -2.94 -15.13
N GLN A 408 20.45 -2.50 -16.37
CA GLN A 408 21.56 -2.96 -17.20
C GLN A 408 21.57 -4.48 -17.45
N GLY A 409 20.38 -5.10 -17.45
CA GLY A 409 20.23 -6.55 -17.69
C GLY A 409 20.58 -7.44 -16.50
N LEU A 410 20.79 -6.87 -15.31
CA LEU A 410 20.88 -7.63 -14.05
C LEU A 410 19.63 -8.50 -13.82
N ARG A 411 19.77 -9.55 -13.00
CA ARG A 411 18.59 -10.28 -12.49
C ARG A 411 17.84 -9.42 -11.49
N ARG A 412 16.51 -9.53 -11.50
CA ARG A 412 15.65 -8.89 -10.50
C ARG A 412 15.78 -9.64 -9.17
N PRO A 413 15.58 -8.94 -8.03
CA PRO A 413 15.36 -9.62 -6.76
C PRO A 413 14.14 -10.55 -6.82
N PRO A 414 13.98 -11.50 -5.87
CA PRO A 414 12.87 -12.44 -5.87
C PRO A 414 11.52 -11.74 -6.08
N GLN A 415 10.79 -12.19 -7.08
CA GLN A 415 9.53 -11.57 -7.50
C GLN A 415 8.34 -12.26 -6.84
N ASN A 416 7.25 -11.54 -6.68
CA ASN A 416 6.05 -12.13 -6.11
C ASN A 416 5.42 -13.09 -7.13
N SER A 417 4.89 -14.22 -6.66
CA SER A 417 4.17 -15.15 -7.54
C SER A 417 3.15 -15.95 -6.75
N PHE A 418 2.42 -16.86 -7.41
CA PHE A 418 1.50 -17.74 -6.70
C PHE A 418 2.22 -18.63 -5.66
N TRP A 419 3.52 -18.92 -5.85
CA TRP A 419 4.31 -19.80 -4.99
C TRP A 419 5.39 -19.07 -4.18
N GLU A 420 5.59 -17.77 -4.43
CA GLU A 420 6.62 -16.93 -3.81
C GLU A 420 5.97 -15.68 -3.22
N THR A 421 6.47 -15.23 -2.08
CA THR A 421 5.87 -14.09 -1.37
C THR A 421 6.51 -12.78 -1.80
N GLN A 422 5.71 -11.71 -1.85
CA GLN A 422 6.16 -10.32 -1.95
C GLN A 422 7.34 -10.04 -1.00
N VAL A 423 8.40 -9.38 -1.50
CA VAL A 423 9.57 -9.01 -0.68
C VAL A 423 9.22 -7.84 0.24
N LYS A 424 9.50 -7.99 1.53
CA LYS A 424 9.19 -7.00 2.57
C LYS A 424 10.46 -6.29 3.04
N LEU A 425 10.50 -4.97 2.87
CA LEU A 425 11.58 -4.07 3.31
C LEU A 425 11.13 -3.33 4.58
N ALA A 426 11.66 -3.62 5.76
CA ALA A 426 11.34 -2.86 6.96
C ALA A 426 12.19 -1.60 7.06
N ALA A 427 11.53 -0.45 7.19
CA ALA A 427 12.15 0.82 7.51
C ALA A 427 12.19 1.00 9.04
N PHE A 428 13.38 1.15 9.63
CA PHE A 428 13.55 1.42 11.06
C PHE A 428 13.94 2.90 11.30
N ASP A 429 13.24 3.60 12.21
CA ASP A 429 13.43 5.02 12.52
C ASP A 429 14.54 5.32 13.55
N TRP A 430 15.41 4.34 13.83
CA TRP A 430 16.39 4.37 14.91
C TRP A 430 17.79 4.44 14.31
N TYR A 431 18.69 5.15 14.99
CA TYR A 431 20.10 5.24 14.63
C TYR A 431 20.89 4.09 15.27
N LEU A 432 21.55 3.26 14.47
CA LEU A 432 22.49 2.22 14.92
C LEU A 432 23.93 2.67 14.63
N ASN A 433 24.81 2.64 15.62
CA ASN A 433 26.16 3.21 15.45
C ASN A 433 27.10 2.44 14.48
N SER A 434 26.62 1.43 13.74
CA SER A 434 27.49 0.58 12.89
C SER A 434 26.90 -0.01 11.60
N ASP A 435 25.57 -0.08 11.42
CA ASP A 435 24.97 -0.75 10.25
C ASP A 435 23.87 0.12 9.63
N ASN A 436 23.91 0.31 8.30
CA ASN A 436 22.90 1.09 7.57
C ASN A 436 21.72 0.21 7.10
N GLY A 437 21.91 -1.10 7.06
CA GLY A 437 20.95 -2.10 6.65
C GLY A 437 21.43 -3.49 7.07
N SER A 438 20.52 -4.46 7.03
CA SER A 438 20.88 -5.87 7.18
C SER A 438 19.83 -6.76 6.55
N MET A 439 20.25 -7.80 5.85
CA MET A 439 19.38 -8.89 5.40
C MET A 439 19.49 -10.10 6.35
N TRP A 440 18.36 -10.62 6.85
CA TRP A 440 18.36 -11.82 7.68
C TRP A 440 18.27 -13.08 6.83
N ALA A 441 19.33 -13.90 6.83
CA ALA A 441 19.43 -15.15 6.06
C ALA A 441 18.61 -16.34 6.64
N GLY A 442 17.76 -16.10 7.64
CA GLY A 442 16.87 -17.11 8.22
C GLY A 442 15.49 -17.06 7.58
N ARG A 443 15.19 -17.95 6.61
CA ARG A 443 13.80 -18.25 6.27
C ARG A 443 13.11 -18.87 7.50
N ASN A 444 12.37 -18.07 8.25
CA ASN A 444 11.09 -18.42 8.89
C ASN A 444 10.67 -17.32 9.86
N ASP A 445 10.29 -16.15 9.35
CA ASP A 445 9.20 -15.44 9.98
C ASP A 445 8.12 -15.20 8.93
N LEU A 446 7.02 -15.93 9.13
CA LEU A 446 5.80 -15.97 8.33
C LEU A 446 5.14 -14.57 8.13
N LEU A 447 5.71 -13.52 8.74
CA LEU A 447 5.35 -12.10 8.66
C LEU A 447 6.54 -11.12 8.70
N GLY A 448 7.79 -11.60 8.78
CA GLY A 448 8.97 -10.75 8.97
C GLY A 448 9.42 -10.03 7.69
N SER A 449 10.01 -8.85 7.85
CA SER A 449 10.71 -8.18 6.74
C SER A 449 12.03 -8.90 6.46
N LEU A 450 12.29 -9.18 5.19
CA LEU A 450 13.48 -9.89 4.73
C LEU A 450 14.74 -9.02 4.84
N ILE A 451 14.53 -7.73 4.58
CA ILE A 451 15.55 -6.69 4.52
C ILE A 451 15.16 -5.62 5.54
N HIS A 452 16.09 -5.25 6.40
CA HIS A 452 15.95 -4.14 7.32
C HIS A 452 16.83 -2.99 6.84
N ILE A 453 16.26 -1.80 6.74
CA ILE A 453 16.99 -0.57 6.43
C ILE A 453 16.91 0.34 7.66
N TYR A 454 18.06 0.83 8.11
CA TYR A 454 18.21 1.67 9.29
C TYR A 454 18.59 3.11 8.88
N HIS A 455 18.64 4.03 9.85
CA HIS A 455 19.20 5.39 9.73
C HIS A 455 18.39 6.37 8.88
N PRO A 456 17.21 6.82 9.37
CA PRO A 456 16.41 7.82 8.66
C PRO A 456 17.09 9.19 8.51
N GLN A 457 18.23 9.42 9.17
CA GLN A 457 19.03 10.65 9.07
C GLN A 457 20.09 10.60 7.97
N GLN A 458 20.22 9.49 7.25
CA GLN A 458 21.11 9.44 6.09
C GLN A 458 20.63 10.35 4.98
N ASN A 459 21.58 10.77 4.15
CA ASN A 459 21.23 11.47 2.93
C ASN A 459 20.48 10.51 1.97
N SER A 460 19.81 11.10 1.00
CA SER A 460 19.00 10.41 0.00
C SER A 460 19.79 9.34 -0.75
N MET A 461 21.01 9.65 -1.18
CA MET A 461 21.87 8.72 -1.92
C MET A 461 22.29 7.50 -1.08
N ASP A 462 22.65 7.69 0.18
CA ASP A 462 23.11 6.60 1.06
C ASP A 462 21.97 5.62 1.39
N THR A 463 20.77 6.14 1.65
CA THR A 463 19.56 5.30 1.85
C THR A 463 19.25 4.50 0.59
N TYR A 464 19.33 5.16 -0.57
CA TYR A 464 19.10 4.54 -1.87
C TYR A 464 20.11 3.42 -2.14
N ALA A 465 21.39 3.71 -1.98
CA ALA A 465 22.50 2.77 -2.20
C ALA A 465 22.39 1.56 -1.28
N THR A 466 22.16 1.79 0.02
CA THR A 466 22.00 0.72 1.00
C THR A 466 20.84 -0.19 0.63
N THR A 467 19.70 0.38 0.22
CA THR A 467 18.54 -0.42 -0.20
C THR A 467 18.85 -1.31 -1.41
N ILE A 468 19.58 -0.78 -2.40
CA ILE A 468 20.04 -1.59 -3.55
C ILE A 468 20.99 -2.71 -3.11
N HIS A 469 21.93 -2.44 -2.20
CA HIS A 469 22.89 -3.43 -1.67
C HIS A 469 22.16 -4.62 -1.04
N GLU A 470 21.21 -4.33 -0.15
CA GLU A 470 20.45 -5.39 0.52
C GLU A 470 19.56 -6.18 -0.46
N LEU A 471 18.98 -5.53 -1.47
CA LEU A 471 18.23 -6.22 -2.52
C LEU A 471 19.15 -7.08 -3.42
N ALA A 472 20.40 -6.67 -3.63
CA ALA A 472 21.36 -7.44 -4.41
C ALA A 472 21.78 -8.73 -3.70
N HIS A 473 21.78 -8.73 -2.36
CA HIS A 473 21.93 -9.96 -1.59
C HIS A 473 20.76 -10.93 -1.79
N ALA A 474 19.52 -10.43 -1.87
CA ALA A 474 18.35 -11.28 -2.12
C ALA A 474 18.40 -11.96 -3.51
N VAL A 475 18.98 -11.29 -4.51
CA VAL A 475 19.25 -11.88 -5.85
C VAL A 475 20.24 -13.04 -5.78
N HIS A 476 21.25 -12.95 -4.91
CA HIS A 476 22.27 -13.99 -4.78
C HIS A 476 21.67 -15.35 -4.33
N TRP A 477 20.50 -15.34 -3.66
CA TRP A 477 19.77 -16.56 -3.29
C TRP A 477 19.23 -17.35 -4.50
N ASP A 478 18.96 -16.69 -5.62
CA ASP A 478 18.45 -17.30 -6.86
C ASP A 478 19.57 -17.87 -7.77
N MET A 479 20.82 -17.46 -7.56
CA MET A 479 21.94 -17.78 -8.46
C MET A 479 22.65 -19.12 -8.19
N SER A 480 22.12 -19.95 -7.27
CA SER A 480 22.70 -21.26 -6.92
C SER A 480 21.79 -22.42 -7.39
N ASP A 481 22.11 -23.03 -8.53
CA ASP A 481 21.25 -24.00 -9.22
C ASP A 481 21.69 -25.47 -9.00
N ARG A 482 22.01 -25.84 -7.74
CA ARG A 482 22.26 -27.24 -7.38
C ARG A 482 21.33 -27.74 -6.28
N VAL A 483 20.26 -28.41 -6.75
CA VAL A 483 19.70 -29.68 -6.26
C VAL A 483 19.47 -29.78 -4.74
N VAL A 484 18.17 -29.75 -4.38
CA VAL A 484 17.57 -29.95 -3.04
C VAL A 484 17.68 -28.76 -2.08
N GLY A 485 16.56 -28.04 -1.88
CA GLY A 485 16.36 -27.20 -0.70
C GLY A 485 17.18 -25.91 -0.64
N ALA A 486 16.96 -24.99 -1.59
CA ALA A 486 17.58 -23.65 -1.67
C ALA A 486 17.28 -22.70 -0.49
N ALA A 487 16.77 -23.19 0.62
CA ALA A 487 16.58 -22.44 1.86
C ALA A 487 17.60 -22.80 2.96
N LEU A 488 18.45 -23.82 2.79
CA LEU A 488 19.24 -24.34 3.91
C LEU A 488 20.73 -24.62 3.65
N THR A 489 21.31 -24.48 2.44
CA THR A 489 22.69 -24.97 2.26
C THR A 489 23.68 -24.18 1.41
N ASN A 490 23.38 -23.07 0.69
CA ASN A 490 24.42 -22.38 -0.10
C ASN A 490 24.85 -20.98 0.38
N TYR A 491 24.00 -20.19 1.04
CA TYR A 491 24.45 -18.92 1.64
C TYR A 491 25.44 -19.13 2.79
N GLY A 492 25.37 -20.28 3.47
CA GLY A 492 26.35 -20.70 4.47
C GLY A 492 27.63 -21.31 3.88
N LEU A 493 27.70 -21.52 2.55
CA LEU A 493 28.85 -22.11 1.85
C LEU A 493 29.55 -21.13 0.90
N THR A 494 28.86 -20.06 0.45
CA THR A 494 29.49 -18.97 -0.30
C THR A 494 30.36 -18.14 0.64
N GLU A 495 31.59 -17.88 0.22
CA GLU A 495 32.50 -16.98 0.94
C GLU A 495 31.85 -15.61 1.11
N LEU A 496 31.79 -15.09 2.35
CA LEU A 496 31.16 -13.80 2.68
C LEU A 496 31.65 -12.67 1.76
N ARG A 497 32.97 -12.66 1.51
CA ARG A 497 33.62 -11.76 0.55
C ARG A 497 32.95 -11.76 -0.82
N VAL A 498 32.57 -12.91 -1.37
CA VAL A 498 31.91 -13.01 -2.68
C VAL A 498 30.53 -12.36 -2.64
N CYS A 499 29.72 -12.65 -1.62
CA CYS A 499 28.37 -12.07 -1.46
C CYS A 499 28.43 -10.55 -1.32
N GLU A 500 29.21 -10.05 -0.36
CA GLU A 500 29.29 -8.62 -0.04
C GLU A 500 29.94 -7.81 -1.18
N THR A 501 30.95 -8.38 -1.85
CA THR A 501 31.57 -7.76 -3.03
C THR A 501 30.61 -7.69 -4.22
N TRP A 502 29.82 -8.75 -4.46
CA TRP A 502 28.81 -8.72 -5.51
C TRP A 502 27.75 -7.65 -5.25
N ALA A 503 27.20 -7.63 -4.03
CA ALA A 503 26.22 -6.62 -3.62
C ALA A 503 26.78 -5.19 -3.75
N ARG A 504 28.06 -4.99 -3.38
CA ARG A 504 28.77 -3.71 -3.56
C ARG A 504 28.84 -3.27 -5.02
N GLY A 505 29.11 -4.19 -5.94
CA GLY A 505 29.14 -3.93 -7.37
C GLY A 505 27.78 -3.50 -7.92
N VAL A 506 26.71 -4.22 -7.57
CA VAL A 506 25.33 -3.87 -7.95
C VAL A 506 24.91 -2.52 -7.36
N GLN A 507 25.22 -2.28 -6.08
CA GLN A 507 25.03 -1.00 -5.41
C GLN A 507 25.65 0.13 -6.22
N TRP A 508 26.91 -0.03 -6.65
CA TRP A 508 27.60 0.97 -7.46
C TRP A 508 26.91 1.20 -8.81
N VAL A 509 26.67 0.14 -9.58
CA VAL A 509 26.09 0.25 -10.94
C VAL A 509 24.73 0.94 -10.92
N LEU A 510 23.80 0.48 -10.08
CA LEU A 510 22.43 0.99 -10.08
C LEU A 510 22.31 2.34 -9.38
N THR A 511 23.10 2.60 -8.33
CA THR A 511 23.09 3.91 -7.69
C THR A 511 23.68 4.97 -8.62
N LYS A 512 24.74 4.65 -9.39
CA LYS A 512 25.36 5.59 -10.35
C LYS A 512 24.41 5.99 -11.49
N MET A 513 23.43 5.16 -11.83
CA MET A 513 22.36 5.52 -12.78
C MET A 513 21.43 6.62 -12.24
N GLU A 514 21.24 6.70 -10.92
CA GLU A 514 20.42 7.74 -10.27
C GLU A 514 21.27 8.93 -9.80
N TYR A 515 22.47 8.67 -9.29
CA TYR A 515 23.44 9.62 -8.74
C TYR A 515 24.79 9.44 -9.44
N PRO A 516 25.03 10.09 -10.60
CA PRO A 516 26.25 9.89 -11.41
C PRO A 516 27.56 10.14 -10.66
N GLU A 517 27.53 10.96 -9.62
CA GLU A 517 28.65 11.27 -8.72
C GLU A 517 28.90 10.18 -7.66
N TYR A 518 28.06 9.14 -7.59
CA TYR A 518 28.22 8.06 -6.64
C TYR A 518 29.48 7.25 -6.93
N VAL A 519 30.31 7.09 -5.89
CA VAL A 519 31.61 6.41 -5.97
C VAL A 519 31.65 5.06 -5.26
N GLY A 520 30.54 4.56 -4.70
CA GLY A 520 30.48 3.30 -3.92
C GLY A 520 30.59 3.49 -2.40
N GLY A 521 31.12 2.49 -1.66
CA GLY A 521 31.58 2.70 -0.27
C GLY A 521 32.88 1.94 0.06
N ALA A 522 33.52 2.28 1.19
CA ALA A 522 34.95 2.03 1.39
C ALA A 522 35.28 0.53 1.36
N PRO A 523 36.38 0.13 0.71
CA PRO A 523 36.74 -1.27 0.66
C PRO A 523 37.14 -1.81 2.02
N SER A 524 36.85 -3.10 2.25
CA SER A 524 37.31 -3.86 3.41
C SER A 524 37.53 -5.33 3.02
N ALA A 525 37.98 -6.16 3.97
CA ALA A 525 38.29 -7.56 3.71
C ALA A 525 37.14 -8.36 3.07
N ASP A 526 35.88 -8.02 3.37
CA ASP A 526 34.70 -8.69 2.79
C ASP A 526 33.99 -7.83 1.73
N TYR A 527 34.16 -6.50 1.77
CA TYR A 527 33.53 -5.57 0.84
C TYR A 527 34.58 -5.00 -0.13
N THR A 528 34.90 -5.73 -1.19
CA THR A 528 35.90 -5.27 -2.18
C THR A 528 35.24 -4.45 -3.30
N ASN A 529 36.03 -3.67 -4.03
CA ASN A 529 35.57 -2.93 -5.22
C ASN A 529 35.89 -3.65 -6.54
N ILE A 530 36.24 -4.94 -6.51
CA ILE A 530 36.68 -5.66 -7.71
C ILE A 530 35.66 -5.62 -8.87
N VAL A 531 34.36 -5.54 -8.57
CA VAL A 531 33.32 -5.43 -9.60
C VAL A 531 33.40 -4.09 -10.32
N ILE A 532 33.74 -3.02 -9.60
CA ILE A 532 33.91 -1.67 -10.15
C ILE A 532 35.15 -1.67 -11.05
N ASP A 533 36.29 -2.13 -10.54
CA ASP A 533 37.55 -2.28 -11.26
C ASP A 533 37.41 -3.16 -12.52
N MET A 534 36.58 -4.20 -12.50
CA MET A 534 36.35 -5.00 -13.72
C MET A 534 35.54 -4.26 -14.79
N ILE A 535 34.77 -3.23 -14.41
CA ILE A 535 33.89 -2.48 -15.30
C ILE A 535 34.60 -1.25 -15.87
N ASP A 536 35.25 -0.44 -15.03
CA ASP A 536 35.88 0.83 -15.44
C ASP A 536 37.41 0.86 -15.23
N ASP A 537 38.08 1.79 -15.91
CA ASP A 537 39.53 2.03 -15.84
C ASP A 537 39.89 3.30 -15.06
N GLU A 538 38.95 3.81 -14.24
CA GLU A 538 39.09 5.12 -13.60
C GLU A 538 40.18 5.11 -12.50
N VAL A 539 41.42 5.38 -12.92
CA VAL A 539 42.55 5.56 -12.00
C VAL A 539 42.37 6.83 -11.17
N PRO A 540 42.38 6.76 -9.82
CA PRO A 540 42.16 7.94 -8.99
C PRO A 540 43.26 8.99 -9.15
N THR A 541 42.88 10.22 -9.53
CA THR A 541 43.66 11.41 -9.23
C THR A 541 43.55 11.70 -7.71
N TYR A 542 44.57 11.30 -6.93
CA TYR A 542 44.97 11.69 -5.55
C TYR A 542 44.12 12.75 -4.77
N PRO A 543 44.07 12.69 -3.41
CA PRO A 543 43.58 11.62 -2.53
C PRO A 543 42.29 12.07 -1.81
N ASN A 544 41.20 11.31 -1.93
CA ASN A 544 40.07 11.45 -0.99
C ASN A 544 39.96 10.14 -0.21
N PRO A 545 40.33 10.10 1.09
CA PRO A 545 40.38 8.88 1.89
C PRO A 545 39.01 8.22 2.14
N GLY A 546 37.91 8.84 1.71
CA GLY A 546 36.56 8.25 1.71
C GLY A 546 36.04 7.85 0.32
N SER A 547 36.90 7.82 -0.71
CA SER A 547 36.51 7.42 -2.06
C SER A 547 36.91 5.98 -2.38
N ASN A 548 35.99 5.25 -2.98
CA ASN A 548 36.05 3.79 -3.25
C ASN A 548 36.52 3.54 -4.67
N ARG A 549 37.44 4.39 -5.09
CA ARG A 549 38.13 4.26 -6.37
C ARG A 549 39.03 3.05 -6.22
N GLY A 550 39.04 2.20 -7.24
CA GLY A 550 39.65 0.89 -7.29
C GLY A 550 41.08 0.79 -6.79
N HIS A 551 41.67 -0.39 -6.96
CA HIS A 551 43.05 -0.58 -6.54
C HIS A 551 43.96 0.49 -7.19
N ASN A 552 44.93 1.09 -6.45
CA ASN A 552 45.75 2.18 -7.01
C ASN A 552 46.40 1.79 -8.36
N GLY A 553 46.28 2.65 -9.39
CA GLY A 553 46.44 2.44 -10.84
C GLY A 553 47.59 1.61 -11.41
N ALA A 554 48.54 1.13 -10.60
CA ALA A 554 49.43 0.04 -11.01
C ALA A 554 48.80 -1.37 -10.80
N LEU A 555 47.71 -1.46 -10.05
CA LEU A 555 47.07 -2.70 -9.59
C LEU A 555 45.63 -2.85 -10.09
N ASP A 556 45.08 -1.80 -10.69
CA ASP A 556 43.82 -1.77 -11.41
C ASP A 556 44.13 -1.67 -12.91
N GLN A 557 44.09 -2.83 -13.56
CA GLN A 557 44.50 -3.04 -14.97
C GLN A 557 43.50 -3.94 -15.71
N VAL A 558 42.31 -4.10 -15.13
CA VAL A 558 41.20 -4.84 -15.73
C VAL A 558 40.13 -3.79 -16.04
N GLU A 559 39.41 -3.93 -17.13
CA GLU A 559 38.29 -3.04 -17.48
C GLU A 559 37.43 -3.69 -18.58
N GLY A 560 36.27 -3.11 -18.85
CA GLY A 560 35.44 -3.44 -20.01
C GLY A 560 34.62 -4.72 -19.89
N TYR A 561 34.52 -5.31 -18.70
CA TYR A 561 33.46 -6.29 -18.42
C TYR A 561 32.14 -5.57 -18.17
N SER A 562 31.05 -6.10 -18.70
CA SER A 562 29.71 -5.65 -18.31
C SER A 562 29.29 -6.30 -16.99
N ILE A 563 28.41 -5.62 -16.24
CA ILE A 563 27.87 -6.16 -14.99
C ILE A 563 27.16 -7.51 -15.20
N VAL A 564 26.54 -7.74 -16.36
CA VAL A 564 25.87 -9.00 -16.71
C VAL A 564 26.88 -10.14 -16.92
N GLN A 565 28.04 -9.86 -17.53
CA GLN A 565 29.10 -10.86 -17.66
C GLN A 565 29.60 -11.29 -16.28
N ILE A 566 29.84 -10.31 -15.40
CA ILE A 566 30.28 -10.54 -14.02
C ILE A 566 29.24 -11.36 -13.23
N GLN A 567 27.95 -11.01 -13.35
CA GLN A 567 26.82 -11.73 -12.75
C GLN A 567 26.73 -13.18 -13.21
N ASN A 568 26.78 -13.39 -14.53
CA ASN A 568 26.62 -14.73 -15.11
C ASN A 568 27.79 -15.64 -14.76
N ALA A 569 29.00 -15.07 -14.61
CA ALA A 569 30.14 -15.82 -14.10
C ALA A 569 30.00 -16.22 -12.62
N LEU A 570 29.21 -15.48 -11.84
CA LEU A 570 28.92 -15.79 -10.44
C LEU A 570 27.96 -16.98 -10.27
N CYS A 571 27.16 -17.29 -11.29
CA CYS A 571 26.20 -18.39 -11.24
C CYS A 571 26.89 -19.72 -10.89
N ASN A 572 26.36 -20.42 -9.88
CA ASN A 572 26.92 -21.66 -9.33
C ASN A 572 28.32 -21.58 -8.72
N GLN A 573 28.84 -20.37 -8.43
CA GLN A 573 30.13 -20.19 -7.76
C GLN A 573 29.94 -19.80 -6.30
N THR A 574 30.71 -20.43 -5.42
CA THR A 574 30.69 -20.18 -3.97
C THR A 574 32.03 -19.66 -3.44
N SER A 575 33.07 -19.59 -4.28
CA SER A 575 34.42 -19.19 -3.86
C SER A 575 34.99 -18.08 -4.73
N TRP A 576 35.86 -17.25 -4.13
CA TRP A 576 36.55 -16.15 -4.80
C TRP A 576 37.28 -16.60 -6.07
N ASN A 577 38.03 -17.69 -5.98
CA ASN A 577 38.77 -18.25 -7.11
C ASN A 577 37.85 -18.92 -8.14
N GLY A 578 36.75 -19.55 -7.70
CA GLY A 578 35.74 -20.12 -8.58
C GLY A 578 35.10 -19.06 -9.47
N TRP A 579 34.73 -17.93 -8.89
CA TRP A 579 34.17 -16.79 -9.62
C TRP A 579 35.15 -16.23 -10.66
N LYS A 580 36.39 -15.95 -10.26
CA LYS A 580 37.47 -15.52 -11.16
C LYS A 580 37.63 -16.46 -12.36
N ASN A 581 37.77 -17.75 -12.09
CA ASN A 581 37.99 -18.74 -13.14
C ASN A 581 36.79 -18.81 -14.09
N ASN A 582 35.58 -18.67 -13.57
CA ASN A 582 34.37 -18.59 -14.41
C ASN A 582 34.38 -17.35 -15.32
N ILE A 583 34.82 -16.18 -14.84
CA ILE A 583 34.93 -14.98 -15.68
C ILE A 583 35.86 -15.25 -16.86
N LYS A 584 37.07 -15.78 -16.59
CA LYS A 584 38.06 -16.13 -17.62
C LYS A 584 37.58 -17.19 -18.60
N ASN A 585 36.80 -18.16 -18.14
CA ASN A 585 36.34 -19.28 -18.97
C ASN A 585 35.15 -18.92 -19.85
N LEU A 586 34.31 -17.97 -19.41
CA LEU A 586 33.06 -17.63 -20.10
C LEU A 586 33.19 -16.44 -21.05
N TYR A 587 34.16 -15.55 -20.81
CA TYR A 587 34.27 -14.30 -21.55
C TYR A 587 35.70 -14.03 -21.98
N ILE A 588 35.82 -13.52 -23.21
CA ILE A 588 37.07 -12.99 -23.76
C ILE A 588 37.05 -11.48 -23.54
N ASN A 589 38.08 -10.94 -22.90
CA ASN A 589 38.24 -9.51 -22.69
C ASN A 589 39.72 -9.13 -22.88
N GLY A 590 39.98 -7.95 -23.46
CA GLY A 590 41.35 -7.47 -23.73
C GLY A 590 42.25 -7.36 -22.50
N THR A 591 41.68 -7.30 -21.30
CA THR A 591 42.38 -7.17 -20.02
C THR A 591 42.35 -8.45 -19.16
N GLU A 592 41.82 -9.56 -19.68
CA GLU A 592 41.63 -10.82 -18.94
C GLU A 592 42.92 -11.41 -18.32
N ASN A 593 44.08 -11.12 -18.92
CA ASN A 593 45.39 -11.56 -18.41
C ASN A 593 45.75 -10.92 -17.06
N ASN A 594 45.10 -9.80 -16.71
CA ASN A 594 45.33 -9.08 -15.45
C ASN A 594 44.34 -9.51 -14.34
N LEU A 595 43.33 -10.33 -14.64
CA LEU A 595 42.32 -10.79 -13.66
C LEU A 595 42.95 -11.53 -12.48
N ASP A 596 43.96 -12.37 -12.72
CA ASP A 596 44.62 -13.10 -11.64
C ASP A 596 45.28 -12.14 -10.64
N ALA A 597 45.97 -11.10 -11.14
CA ALA A 597 46.59 -10.08 -10.31
C ALA A 597 45.54 -9.28 -9.53
N LEU A 598 44.47 -8.84 -10.20
CA LEU A 598 43.39 -8.07 -9.58
C LEU A 598 42.72 -8.84 -8.43
N PHE A 599 42.31 -10.10 -8.67
CA PHE A 599 41.70 -10.95 -7.64
C PHE A 599 42.68 -11.28 -6.50
N THR A 600 43.98 -11.40 -6.77
CA THR A 600 45.00 -11.59 -5.72
C THR A 600 45.15 -10.33 -4.88
N ASN A 601 45.18 -9.15 -5.49
CA ASN A 601 45.33 -7.87 -4.78
C ASN A 601 44.16 -7.63 -3.83
N TRP A 602 42.93 -7.72 -4.34
CA TRP A 602 41.72 -7.66 -3.52
C TRP A 602 41.61 -8.82 -2.53
N GLY A 603 42.19 -9.98 -2.88
CA GLY A 603 42.23 -11.15 -2.02
C GLY A 603 43.08 -10.96 -0.75
N ASN A 604 44.06 -10.04 -0.78
CA ASN A 604 45.02 -9.79 0.29
C ASN A 604 44.69 -8.55 1.15
N PHE A 605 43.61 -7.84 0.82
CA PHE A 605 43.02 -6.77 1.63
C PHE A 605 42.33 -7.36 2.87
#